data_AF-A0A0Q7WQ46-F1
#
_entry.id   AF-A0A0Q7WQ46-F1
#
_cell.length_a   1.000
_cell.length_b   1.000
_cell.length_c   1.000
_cell.angle_alpha   90.00
_cell.angle_beta   90.00
_cell.angle_gamma   90.00
#
_symmetry.space_group_name_H-M   'P 1'
#
loop_
_entity.id
_entity.type
_entity.pdbx_description
1 polymer ?
#
loop_
_entity_poly.entity_id
_entity_poly.type
_entity_poly.pdbx_seq_one_letter_code
_entity_poly.pdbx_strand_id
1 'polypeptide(L)' 'MQKNKVLGWIFIVIGAWYLLSGVVTNDMSGLASLGYNPDAPMSFQLAPFRFVLGIAINALIIYCGIRMVRQARAAN' A
#
# COMPACT_ATOMS: atom_id res chain seq x y z
N MET A 1 -10.70 -13.43 -17.01
CA MET A 1 -9.74 -13.80 -15.95
C MET A 1 -8.41 -13.04 -15.99
N GLN A 2 -7.78 -12.81 -17.15
CA GLN A 2 -6.47 -12.13 -17.21
C GLN A 2 -6.45 -10.71 -16.61
N LYS A 3 -7.53 -9.91 -16.79
CA LYS A 3 -7.64 -8.56 -16.22
C LYS A 3 -7.47 -8.54 -14.68
N ASN A 4 -8.06 -9.50 -13.96
CA ASN A 4 -7.96 -9.58 -12.50
C ASN A 4 -6.53 -9.94 -12.04
N LYS A 5 -5.81 -10.73 -12.84
CA LYS A 5 -4.41 -11.07 -12.59
C LYS A 5 -3.50 -9.85 -12.76
N VAL A 6 -3.71 -9.07 -13.82
CA VAL A 6 -2.94 -7.84 -14.07
C VAL A 6 -3.21 -6.80 -12.98
N LEU A 7 -4.48 -6.57 -12.63
CA LEU A 7 -4.85 -5.63 -11.57
C LEU A 7 -4.26 -6.04 -10.21
N GLY A 8 -4.24 -7.35 -9.90
CA GLY A 8 -3.61 -7.86 -8.69
C GLY A 8 -2.10 -7.60 -8.64
N TRP A 9 -1.39 -7.77 -9.76
CA TRP A 9 0.02 -7.40 -9.87
C TRP A 9 0.26 -5.90 -9.70
N ILE A 10 -0.61 -5.06 -10.27
CA ILE A 10 -0.54 -3.60 -10.08
C ILE A 10 -0.64 -3.24 -8.59
N PHE A 11 -1.60 -3.81 -7.86
CA PHE A 11 -1.72 -3.57 -6.42
C PHE A 11 -0.50 -4.04 -5.62
N ILE A 12 0.09 -5.19 -5.97
CA ILE A 12 1.31 -5.67 -5.32
C ILE A 12 2.47 -4.73 -5.57
N VAL A 13 2.73 -4.37 -6.84
CA VAL A 13 3.89 -3.55 -7.21
C VAL A 13 3.77 -2.15 -6.65
N ILE A 14 2.62 -1.50 -6.82
CA ILE A 14 2.40 -0.13 -6.32
C ILE A 14 2.41 -0.13 -4.78
N GLY A 15 1.70 -1.05 -4.13
CA GLY A 15 1.67 -1.13 -2.67
C GLY A 15 3.05 -1.41 -2.07
N ALA A 16 3.83 -2.32 -2.67
CA ALA A 16 5.19 -2.61 -2.22
C ALA A 16 6.13 -1.43 -2.43
N TRP A 17 6.01 -0.72 -3.56
CA TRP A 17 6.79 0.48 -3.84
C TRP A 17 6.53 1.58 -2.81
N TYR A 18 5.26 1.91 -2.56
CA TYR A 18 4.88 2.94 -1.58
C TYR A 18 5.26 2.56 -0.14
N LEU A 19 5.14 1.27 0.21
CA LEU A 19 5.58 0.79 1.51
C LEU A 19 7.10 0.94 1.68
N LEU A 20 7.87 0.48 0.70
CA LEU A 20 9.33 0.58 0.74
C LEU A 20 9.78 2.04 0.75
N SER A 21 9.21 2.88 -0.12
CA SER A 21 9.55 4.30 -0.16
C SER A 21 9.26 4.95 1.19
N GLY A 22 8.09 4.72 1.78
CA GLY A 22 7.74 5.36 3.05
C GLY A 22 8.57 4.87 4.23
N VAL A 23 9.01 3.60 4.22
CA VAL A 23 9.94 3.09 5.23
C VAL A 23 11.32 3.74 5.06
N VAL A 24 11.83 3.83 3.83
CA VAL A 24 13.15 4.40 3.54
C VAL A 24 13.20 5.90 3.81
N THR A 25 12.16 6.65 3.43
CA THR A 25 12.08 8.09 3.64
C THR A 25 11.59 8.47 5.04
N ASN A 26 11.21 7.48 5.85
CA ASN A 26 10.54 7.69 7.14
C ASN A 26 9.31 8.60 7.01
N ASP A 27 8.58 8.50 5.89
CA ASP A 27 7.40 9.31 5.61
C ASP A 27 6.37 8.55 4.79
N MET A 28 5.19 8.33 5.38
CA MET A 28 4.05 7.65 4.75
C MET A 28 3.07 8.62 4.07
N SER A 29 3.47 9.87 3.82
CA SER A 29 2.65 10.93 3.21
C SER A 29 2.04 10.57 1.84
N GLY A 30 2.56 9.57 1.13
CA GLY A 30 1.93 9.05 -0.10
C GLY A 30 0.48 8.56 0.08
N LEU A 31 0.07 8.20 1.31
CA LEU A 31 -1.33 7.91 1.66
C LEU A 31 -2.10 9.14 2.17
N ALA A 32 -1.43 10.22 2.59
CA ALA A 32 -2.08 11.45 3.04
C ALA A 32 -2.87 12.12 1.91
N SER A 33 -2.40 12.03 0.67
CA SER A 33 -3.10 12.59 -0.49
C SER A 33 -4.45 11.90 -0.80
N LEU A 34 -4.76 10.76 -0.16
CA LEU A 34 -6.02 10.03 -0.33
C LEU A 34 -7.15 10.49 0.63
N GLY A 35 -7.00 11.65 1.28
CA GLY A 35 -8.06 12.29 2.06
C GLY A 35 -7.68 12.72 3.47
N TYR A 36 -6.38 12.66 3.82
CA TYR A 36 -5.88 13.20 5.08
C TYR A 36 -5.25 14.57 4.86
N ASN A 37 -5.32 15.44 5.88
CA ASN A 37 -4.71 16.76 5.85
C ASN A 37 -3.23 16.65 5.39
N PRO A 38 -2.85 17.21 4.22
CA PRO A 38 -1.50 17.11 3.66
C PRO A 38 -0.45 17.77 4.55
N ASP A 39 -0.86 18.64 5.46
CA ASP A 39 0.02 19.38 6.37
C ASP A 39 0.31 18.62 7.69
N ALA A 40 -0.35 17.48 7.91
CA ALA A 40 -0.23 16.76 9.17
C ALA A 40 0.87 15.69 9.09
N PRO A 41 1.89 15.70 9.96
CA PRO A 41 3.05 14.82 9.84
C PRO A 41 2.66 13.34 9.87
N MET A 42 3.28 12.56 8.98
CA MET A 42 3.15 11.10 8.90
C MET A 42 4.50 10.38 9.00
N SER A 43 5.52 11.05 9.54
CA SER A 43 6.81 10.43 9.85
C SER A 43 6.75 9.66 11.16
N PHE A 44 7.59 8.63 11.32
CA PHE A 44 7.64 7.85 12.56
C PHE A 44 7.99 8.71 13.79
N GLN A 45 8.79 9.76 13.59
CA GLN A 45 9.30 10.62 14.67
C GLN A 45 8.24 11.58 15.21
N LEU A 46 7.36 12.09 14.33
CA LEU A 46 6.34 13.08 14.70
C LEU A 46 4.97 12.45 14.94
N ALA A 47 4.66 11.36 14.24
CA ALA A 47 3.35 10.71 14.30
C ALA A 47 3.46 9.18 14.11
N PRO A 48 4.07 8.45 15.07
CA PRO A 48 4.36 7.03 14.95
C PRO A 48 3.12 6.17 14.68
N PHE A 49 1.97 6.50 15.29
CA PHE A 49 0.73 5.77 15.05
C PHE A 49 0.22 5.90 13.61
N ARG A 50 0.34 7.10 13.02
CA ARG A 50 -0.09 7.37 11.63
C ARG A 50 0.87 6.69 10.64
N PHE A 51 2.16 6.68 10.95
CA PHE A 51 3.16 5.95 10.18
C PHE A 51 2.87 4.44 10.17
N VAL A 52 2.61 3.84 11.33
CA VAL A 52 2.24 2.40 11.44
C VAL A 52 0.91 2.11 10.73
N LEU A 53 -0.07 3.00 10.80
CA LEU A 53 -1.32 2.87 10.04
C LEU A 53 -1.05 2.89 8.52
N GLY A 54 -0.13 3.73 8.05
CA GLY A 54 0.29 3.76 6.65
C GLY A 54 0.93 2.44 6.20
N ILE A 55 1.76 1.83 7.05
CA ILE A 55 2.30 0.48 6.83
C ILE A 55 1.16 -0.53 6.70
N ALA A 56 0.22 -0.52 7.64
CA ALA A 56 -0.89 -1.47 7.67
C ALA A 56 -1.78 -1.37 6.42
N ILE A 57 -2.08 -0.15 5.96
CA ILE A 57 -2.88 0.09 4.74
C ILE A 57 -2.14 -0.44 3.51
N ASN A 58 -0.85 -0.13 3.33
CA ASN A 58 -0.08 -0.64 2.21
C ASN A 58 0.02 -2.18 2.24
N ALA A 59 0.23 -2.77 3.42
CA ALA A 59 0.24 -4.21 3.58
C ALA A 59 -1.10 -4.85 3.19
N LEU A 60 -2.23 -4.20 3.52
CA LEU A 60 -3.57 -4.64 3.11
C LEU A 60 -3.75 -4.58 1.59
N ILE A 61 -3.29 -3.51 0.94
CA ILE A 61 -3.34 -3.36 -0.53
C ILE A 61 -2.56 -4.49 -1.21
N ILE A 62 -1.34 -4.77 -0.74
CA ILE A 62 -0.51 -5.87 -1.25
C ILE A 62 -1.24 -7.20 -1.04
N TYR A 63 -1.81 -7.43 0.16
CA TYR A 63 -2.57 -8.65 0.46
C TYR A 63 -3.76 -8.85 -0.48
N CYS A 64 -4.54 -7.78 -0.73
CA CYS A 64 -5.63 -7.80 -1.71
C CYS A 64 -5.12 -8.18 -3.11
N GLY A 65 -4.01 -7.58 -3.56
CA GLY A 65 -3.38 -7.92 -4.83
C GLY A 65 -2.96 -9.39 -4.93
N ILE A 66 -2.33 -9.94 -3.87
CA ILE A 66 -1.96 -11.37 -3.79
C ILE A 66 -3.20 -12.25 -3.90
N ARG A 67 -4.28 -11.93 -3.16
CA ARG A 67 -5.53 -12.69 -3.21
C ARG A 67 -6.13 -12.69 -4.61
N MET A 68 -6.13 -11.55 -5.30
CA MET A 68 -6.62 -11.42 -6.67
C MET A 68 -5.80 -12.26 -7.66
N VAL A 69 -4.46 -12.26 -7.55
CA VAL A 69 -3.59 -13.10 -8.38
C VAL A 69 -3.84 -14.59 -8.13
N ARG A 70 -3.99 -15.00 -6.86
CA ARG A 70 -4.27 -16.40 -6.49
C ARG A 70 -5.62 -16.88 -7.03
N GLN A 71 -6.67 -16.08 -6.88
CA GLN A 71 -7.99 -16.39 -7.44
C GLN A 71 -7.97 -16.47 -8.96
N ALA A 72 -7.29 -15.52 -9.62
CA ALA A 72 -7.15 -15.56 -11.08
C ALA A 72 -6.36 -16.80 -11.56
N ARG A 73 -5.40 -17.30 -10.77
CA ARG A 73 -4.65 -18.52 -11.08
C ARG A 73 -5.48 -19.78 -10.87
N ALA A 74 -6.27 -19.86 -9.79
CA ALA A 74 -7.11 -21.02 -9.48
C ALA A 74 -8.28 -21.21 -10.45
N ALA A 75 -8.60 -20.19 -11.24
CA ALA A 75 -9.73 -20.20 -12.15
C ALA A 75 -9.31 -20.48 -13.63
N ASN A 76 -8.00 -20.57 -13.91
CA ASN A 76 -7.47 -21.10 -15.18
C ASN A 76 -7.02 -22.55 -14.98
#